data_AF-A0A0C1LKK4-F1
#
_entry.id   AF-A0A0C1LKK4-F1
#
_cell.length_a   1.000
_cell.length_b   1.000
_cell.length_c   1.000
_cell.angle_alpha   90.00
_cell.angle_beta   90.00
_cell.angle_gamma   90.00
#
_symmetry.space_group_name_H-M   'P 1'
#
loop_
_entity.id
_entity.type
_entity.pdbx_description
1 polymer ?
#
loop_
_entity_poly.entity_id
_entity_poly.type
_entity_poly.pdbx_seq_one_letter_code
_entity_poly.pdbx_strand_id
1 'polypeptide(L)'
;MTHPNIGRYEGFKSSGKIGTIQDGQLKEQILAYYQQTNPNLAFGENYINSLQQKIMYLAVDGIDNKSVSDLARTRKMQILFRLALQNFALNLEAYSGASHQIRSIIDGIDGQS
;
A
#
# COMPACT_ATOMS: atom_id res chain seq x y z
N MET A 1 12.19 -8.43 -8.83
CA MET A 1 11.65 -7.08 -9.05
C MET A 1 10.24 -7.22 -9.62
N THR A 2 9.21 -6.98 -8.82
CA THR A 2 7.82 -6.94 -9.28
C THR A 2 7.55 -5.55 -9.84
N HIS A 3 7.23 -5.47 -11.13
CA HIS A 3 6.98 -4.22 -11.83
C HIS A 3 5.79 -3.49 -11.18
N PRO A 4 5.82 -2.15 -11.06
CA PRO A 4 4.63 -1.38 -10.68
C PRO A 4 3.49 -1.78 -11.62
N ASN A 5 2.29 -1.98 -11.09
CA ASN A 5 1.12 -2.28 -11.90
C ASN A 5 0.76 -1.03 -12.74
N ILE A 6 1.42 -0.89 -13.89
CA ILE A 6 1.30 0.26 -14.81
C ILE A 6 -0.02 0.28 -15.59
N GLY A 7 -0.87 -0.74 -15.48
CA GLY A 7 -2.12 -0.81 -16.26
C GLY A 7 -3.05 0.37 -16.02
N ARG A 8 -3.15 0.85 -14.77
CA ARG A 8 -3.95 2.05 -14.44
C ARG A 8 -3.32 3.33 -14.99
N TYR A 9 -1.99 3.44 -14.91
CA TYR A 9 -1.24 4.58 -15.42
C TYR A 9 -1.31 4.68 -16.95
N GLU A 10 -1.12 3.57 -17.65
CA GLU A 10 -1.25 3.51 -19.12
C GLU A 10 -2.69 3.70 -19.58
N GLY A 11 -3.68 3.13 -18.85
CA GLY A 11 -5.10 3.38 -19.10
C GLY A 11 -5.50 4.84 -18.92
N PHE A 12 -4.94 5.52 -17.91
CA PHE A 12 -5.19 6.94 -17.70
C PHE A 12 -4.56 7.79 -18.82
N LYS A 13 -3.32 7.51 -19.22
CA LYS A 13 -2.65 8.20 -20.34
C LYS A 13 -3.37 7.98 -21.68
N SER A 14 -3.76 6.75 -21.99
CA SER A 14 -4.41 6.40 -23.26
C SER A 14 -5.83 6.97 -23.40
N SER A 15 -6.47 7.35 -22.28
CA SER A 15 -7.79 7.99 -22.30
C SER A 15 -7.82 9.38 -22.93
N GLY A 16 -6.66 9.99 -23.20
CA GLY A 16 -6.53 11.36 -23.72
C GLY A 16 -6.86 12.46 -22.70
N LYS A 17 -7.52 12.13 -21.58
CA LYS A 17 -7.91 13.06 -20.51
C LYS A 17 -6.73 13.76 -19.84
N ILE A 18 -5.57 13.11 -19.76
CA ILE A 18 -4.35 13.74 -19.25
C ILE A 18 -3.92 14.94 -20.11
N GLY A 19 -4.23 14.91 -21.42
CA GLY A 19 -3.86 15.96 -22.36
C GLY A 19 -4.72 17.22 -22.24
N THR A 20 -5.89 17.12 -21.59
CA THR A 20 -6.79 18.27 -21.39
C THR A 20 -6.47 19.06 -20.12
N ILE A 21 -5.58 18.55 -19.26
CA ILE A 21 -5.14 19.25 -18.05
C ILE A 21 -4.07 20.27 -18.44
N GLN A 22 -4.41 21.56 -18.34
CA GLN A 22 -3.53 22.66 -18.75
C GLN A 22 -2.46 22.96 -17.70
N ASP A 23 -2.80 22.83 -16.42
CA ASP A 23 -1.86 23.00 -15.32
C ASP A 23 -0.84 21.85 -15.29
N GLY A 24 0.41 22.19 -15.61
CA GLY A 24 1.52 21.24 -15.64
C GLY A 24 1.83 20.61 -14.29
N GLN A 25 1.73 21.38 -13.19
CA GLN A 25 1.96 20.85 -11.84
C GLN A 25 0.87 19.88 -11.44
N LEU A 26 -0.41 20.22 -11.64
CA LEU A 26 -1.51 19.32 -11.34
C LEU A 26 -1.39 18.02 -12.14
N LYS A 27 -1.06 18.13 -13.43
CA LYS A 27 -0.84 16.98 -14.31
C LYS A 27 0.26 16.06 -13.80
N GLU A 28 1.41 16.62 -13.39
CA GLU A 28 2.53 15.85 -12.83
C GLU A 28 2.16 15.17 -11.52
N GLN A 29 1.44 15.86 -10.63
CA GLN A 29 0.97 15.29 -9.35
C GLN A 29 0.05 14.09 -9.57
N ILE A 30 -0.90 14.20 -10.51
CA ILE A 30 -1.80 13.09 -10.86
C ILE A 30 -1.00 11.92 -11.44
N LEU A 31 -0.07 12.18 -12.37
CA LEU A 31 0.76 11.12 -12.96
C LEU A 31 1.60 10.41 -11.91
N ALA A 32 2.24 11.16 -11.01
CA ALA A 32 3.04 10.61 -9.91
C ALA A 32 2.19 9.72 -8.98
N TYR A 33 0.99 10.16 -8.62
CA TYR A 33 0.08 9.37 -7.79
C TYR A 33 -0.25 8.01 -8.44
N TYR A 34 -0.60 8.01 -9.73
CA TYR A 34 -0.95 6.77 -10.44
C TYR A 34 0.25 5.88 -10.73
N GLN A 35 1.43 6.44 -11.00
CA GLN A 35 2.61 5.67 -11.39
C GLN A 35 3.38 5.11 -10.18
N GLN A 36 3.40 5.83 -9.06
CA GLN A 36 4.24 5.50 -7.91
C GLN A 36 3.39 5.20 -6.67
N THR A 37 2.62 6.18 -6.20
CA THR A 37 1.94 6.11 -4.90
C THR A 37 0.95 4.95 -4.84
N ASN A 38 0.01 4.88 -5.78
CA ASN A 38 -1.03 3.86 -5.79
C ASN A 38 -0.46 2.43 -5.96
N PRO A 39 0.49 2.16 -6.88
CA PRO A 39 1.16 0.86 -6.95
C PRO A 39 1.93 0.49 -5.67
N ASN A 40 2.58 1.46 -5.01
CA ASN A 40 3.34 1.22 -3.78
C ASN A 40 2.41 0.84 -2.61
N LEU A 41 1.24 1.47 -2.50
CA LEU A 41 0.22 1.07 -1.53
C LEU A 41 -0.20 -0.38 -1.74
N ALA A 42 -0.56 -0.75 -2.97
CA ALA A 42 -0.97 -2.11 -3.30
C ALA A 42 0.14 -3.14 -3.00
N PHE A 43 1.41 -2.79 -3.24
CA PHE A 43 2.54 -3.63 -2.87
C PHE A 43 2.64 -3.82 -1.36
N GLY A 44 2.54 -2.73 -0.58
CA GLY A 44 2.57 -2.76 0.87
C GLY A 44 1.45 -3.61 1.46
N GLU A 45 0.23 -3.49 0.93
CA GLU A 45 -0.92 -4.31 1.34
C GLU A 45 -0.69 -5.80 1.11
N ASN A 46 -0.23 -6.16 -0.10
CA ASN A 46 0.05 -7.56 -0.43
C ASN A 46 1.14 -8.14 0.48
N TYR A 47 2.16 -7.35 0.81
CA TYR A 47 3.19 -7.77 1.75
C TYR A 47 2.62 -8.02 3.16
N ILE A 48 1.80 -7.10 3.68
CA ILE A 48 1.14 -7.27 4.99
C ILE A 48 0.23 -8.50 4.99
N ASN A 49 -0.59 -8.67 3.95
CA ASN A 49 -1.47 -9.83 3.81
C ASN A 49 -0.67 -11.14 3.84
N SER A 50 0.50 -11.18 3.20
CA SER A 50 1.38 -12.36 3.23
C SER A 50 1.92 -12.67 4.64
N LEU A 51 2.25 -11.64 5.43
CA LEU A 51 2.69 -11.81 6.82
C LEU A 51 1.55 -12.31 7.70
N GLN A 52 0.35 -11.75 7.55
CA GLN A 52 -0.85 -12.20 8.26
C GLN A 52 -1.16 -13.67 7.96
N GLN A 53 -1.14 -14.07 6.69
CA GLN A 53 -1.36 -15.46 6.29
C GLN A 53 -0.31 -16.39 6.89
N LYS A 54 0.96 -15.99 6.91
CA LYS A 54 2.05 -16.78 7.51
C LYS A 54 1.89 -16.95 9.02
N ILE A 55 1.49 -15.88 9.72
CA ILE A 55 1.18 -15.91 11.15
C ILE A 55 -0.01 -16.84 11.41
N MET A 56 -1.08 -16.71 10.62
CA MET A 56 -2.28 -17.54 10.74
C MET A 56 -1.98 -19.01 10.50
N TYR A 57 -1.23 -19.35 9.45
CA TYR A 57 -0.81 -20.72 9.15
C TYR A 57 -0.06 -21.35 10.34
N LEU A 58 0.92 -20.64 10.89
CA LEU A 58 1.70 -21.12 12.03
C LEU A 58 0.88 -21.21 13.32
N ALA A 59 -0.12 -20.34 13.49
CA ALA A 59 -1.03 -20.43 14.61
C ALA A 59 -1.93 -21.66 14.49
N VAL A 60 -2.60 -21.85 13.34
CA VAL A 60 -3.50 -22.99 13.12
C VAL A 60 -2.76 -24.33 13.22
N ASP A 61 -1.66 -24.49 12.49
CA ASP A 61 -0.83 -25.71 12.51
C ASP A 61 -0.20 -25.99 13.90
N GLY A 62 0.07 -24.91 14.65
CA GLY A 62 0.63 -25.01 15.99
C GLY A 62 -0.40 -25.35 17.07
N ILE A 63 -1.66 -24.94 16.92
CA ILE A 63 -2.70 -25.05 17.95
C ILE A 63 -3.06 -26.50 18.25
N ASP A 64 -3.00 -27.37 17.24
CA ASP A 64 -3.22 -28.81 17.41
C ASP A 64 -2.21 -29.45 18.38
N ASN A 65 -1.07 -28.79 18.60
CA ASN A 65 0.03 -29.29 19.43
C ASN A 65 0.32 -28.46 20.69
N LYS A 66 -0.12 -27.19 20.74
CA LYS A 66 0.21 -26.22 21.81
C LYS A 66 -0.90 -25.20 21.98
N SER A 67 -1.03 -24.63 23.19
CA SER A 67 -1.91 -23.48 23.39
C SER A 67 -1.46 -22.27 22.54
N VAL A 68 -2.40 -21.40 22.17
CA VAL A 68 -2.11 -20.13 21.49
C VAL A 68 -1.08 -19.30 22.25
N SER A 69 -1.18 -19.28 23.59
CA SER A 69 -0.24 -18.56 24.45
C SER A 69 1.19 -19.09 24.34
N ASP A 70 1.37 -20.41 24.25
CA ASP A 70 2.69 -21.02 24.15
C ASP A 70 3.30 -20.77 22.76
N LEU A 71 2.49 -20.82 21.71
CA LEU A 71 2.91 -20.48 20.35
C LEU A 71 3.35 -19.03 20.25
N ALA A 72 2.58 -18.10 20.83
CA ALA A 72 2.89 -16.67 20.84
C ALA A 72 4.22 -16.36 21.57
N ARG A 73 4.62 -17.19 22.54
CA ARG A 73 5.91 -17.07 23.25
C ARG A 73 7.09 -17.62 22.46
N THR A 74 6.88 -18.36 21.38
CA THR A 74 7.99 -18.85 20.56
C THR A 74 8.75 -17.70 19.90
N ARG A 75 10.08 -17.83 19.81
CA ARG A 75 10.93 -16.82 19.15
C ARG A 75 10.51 -16.56 17.70
N LYS A 76 10.08 -17.60 16.98
CA LYS A 76 9.57 -17.50 15.61
C LYS A 76 8.35 -16.59 15.53
N MET A 77 7.35 -16.79 16.38
CA MET A 77 6.16 -15.95 16.40
C MET A 77 6.46 -14.53 16.86
N GLN A 78 7.32 -14.33 17.87
CA GLN A 78 7.73 -13.00 18.31
C GLN A 78 8.41 -12.19 17.19
N ILE A 79 9.28 -12.82 16.39
CA ILE A 79 9.90 -12.17 15.24
C ILE A 79 8.84 -11.78 14.20
N LEU A 80 7.93 -12.71 13.87
CA LEU A 80 6.88 -12.44 12.89
C LEU A 80 5.94 -11.32 13.35
N PHE A 81 5.53 -11.29 14.62
CA PHE A 81 4.70 -10.21 15.15
C PHE A 81 5.42 -8.86 15.12
N ARG A 82 6.71 -8.82 15.48
CA ARG A 82 7.49 -7.57 15.39
C ARG A 82 7.58 -7.06 13.96
N LEU A 83 7.86 -7.94 13.00
CA LEU A 83 7.88 -7.59 11.58
C LEU A 83 6.51 -7.11 11.11
N ALA A 84 5.43 -7.80 11.50
CA ALA A 84 4.08 -7.38 11.16
C ALA A 84 3.77 -5.99 11.70
N LEU A 85 4.00 -5.74 13.00
CA LEU A 85 3.75 -4.43 13.63
C LEU A 85 4.55 -3.30 12.96
N GLN A 86 5.83 -3.53 12.67
CA GLN A 86 6.66 -2.54 11.98
C GLN A 86 6.12 -2.22 10.58
N ASN A 87 5.73 -3.25 9.82
CA ASN A 87 5.22 -3.05 8.46
C ASN A 87 3.80 -2.44 8.46
N PHE A 88 2.96 -2.73 9.46
CA PHE A 88 1.70 -2.04 9.65
C PHE A 88 1.90 -0.53 9.87
N ALA A 89 2.86 -0.15 10.71
CA ALA A 89 3.16 1.26 10.96
C ALA A 89 3.64 1.97 9.68
N LEU A 90 4.56 1.34 8.93
CA LEU A 90 5.04 1.88 7.65
C LEU A 90 3.93 2.01 6.61
N ASN A 91 3.01 1.04 6.54
CA ASN A 91 1.91 1.10 5.60
C ASN A 91 0.87 2.17 6.00
N LEU A 92 0.61 2.33 7.30
CA LEU A 92 -0.22 3.43 7.80
C LEU A 92 0.36 4.80 7.42
N GLU A 93 1.68 4.97 7.54
CA GLU A 93 2.37 6.18 7.10
C GLU A 93 2.24 6.40 5.58
N ALA A 94 2.40 5.34 4.78
CA ALA A 94 2.20 5.40 3.33
C ALA A 94 0.77 5.83 2.95
N TYR A 95 -0.24 5.30 3.65
CA TYR A 95 -1.65 5.68 3.48
C TYR A 95 -1.92 7.13 3.86
N SER A 96 -1.29 7.62 4.93
CA SER A 96 -1.35 9.04 5.31
C SER A 96 -0.77 9.93 4.21
N GLY A 97 0.43 9.60 3.71
CA GLY A 97 1.08 10.32 2.62
C GLY A 97 0.26 10.33 1.32
N ALA A 98 -0.32 9.18 0.95
CA ALA A 98 -1.20 9.08 -0.20
C ALA A 98 -2.47 9.93 -0.05
N SER A 99 -3.05 9.96 1.16
CA SER A 99 -4.21 10.81 1.47
C SER A 99 -3.89 12.29 1.33
N HIS A 100 -2.70 12.72 1.79
CA HIS A 100 -2.22 14.09 1.60
C HIS A 100 -2.04 14.43 0.12
N GLN A 101 -1.46 13.52 -0.67
CA GLN A 101 -1.29 13.74 -2.11
C GLN A 101 -2.62 13.86 -2.84
N ILE A 102 -3.61 13.01 -2.51
CA ILE A 102 -4.96 13.10 -3.07
C ILE A 102 -5.61 14.44 -2.74
N ARG A 103 -5.50 14.91 -1.49
CA ARG A 103 -6.05 16.22 -1.10
C ARG A 103 -5.43 17.35 -1.91
N SER A 104 -4.11 17.36 -2.07
CA SER A 104 -3.43 18.36 -2.91
C SER A 104 -3.91 18.33 -4.36
N ILE A 105 -4.20 17.15 -4.91
CA ILE A 105 -4.76 17.00 -6.26
C ILE A 105 -6.18 17.57 -6.32
N ILE A 106 -7.03 17.26 -5.32
CA ILE A 106 -8.41 17.78 -5.24
C ILE A 106 -8.40 19.31 -5.16
N ASP A 107 -7.60 19.87 -4.26
CA ASP A 107 -7.48 21.33 -4.10
C ASP A 107 -7.02 22.00 -5.41
N GLY A 108 -6.09 21.37 -6.14
CA GLY A 108 -5.66 21.85 -7.45
C GLY A 108 -6.72 21.77 -8.55
N ILE A 109 -7.65 20.81 -8.48
CA ILE A 109 -8.81 20.73 -9.38
C ILE A 109 -9.83 21.80 -9.03
N ASP A 110 -10.14 21.97 -7.76
CA ASP A 110 -11.13 22.95 -7.28
C ASP A 110 -10.66 24.39 -7.54
N GLY A 111 -9.35 24.65 -7.45
CA GLY A 111 -8.75 25.94 -7.80
C GLY A 111 -8.75 26.29 -9.29
N GLN A 112 -9.14 25.35 -10.17
CA GLN A 112 -9.32 25.59 -11.62
C GLN A 112 -10.78 25.89 -12.01
N SER A 113 -11.72 25.80 -11.06
CA SER A 113 -13.16 26.05 -11.26
C SER A 113 -13.53 27.51 -10.98
#